data_AF-A0A923YSX0-F1
#
_entry.id   AF-A0A923YSX0-F1
#
_cell.length_a   1.000
_cell.length_b   1.000
_cell.length_c   1.000
_cell.angle_alpha   90.00
_cell.angle_beta   90.00
_cell.angle_gamma   90.00
#
_symmetry.space_group_name_H-M   'P 1'
#
loop_
_entity.id
_entity.type
_entity.pdbx_description
1 polymer ?
#
loop_
_entity_poly.entity_id
_entity_poly.type
_entity_poly.pdbx_seq_one_letter_code
_entity_poly.pdbx_strand_id
1 'polypeptide(L)' 'GYTLGLLHGEGHEVLYANHNVYVNEGSPKEVTGFQTFYEKQYLANNKAITYIKFKIK' A
#
# COMPACT_ATOMS: atom_id res chain seq x y z
N GLY A 1 6.48 6.10 -5.27
CA GLY A 1 7.44 5.03 -4.89
C GLY A 1 7.94 4.32 -6.14
N TYR A 2 9.08 3.62 -6.08
CA TYR A 2 9.72 3.00 -7.25
C TYR A 2 8.78 2.04 -8.02
N THR A 3 8.11 1.12 -7.31
CA THR A 3 7.13 0.19 -7.92
C THR A 3 5.98 0.93 -8.62
N LEU A 4 5.48 2.03 -8.04
CA LEU A 4 4.42 2.83 -8.66
C LEU A 4 4.88 3.45 -9.99
N GLY A 5 6.14 3.88 -10.06
CA GLY A 5 6.75 4.39 -11.29
C GLY A 5 6.90 3.30 -12.35
N LEU A 6 7.34 2.10 -11.96
CA LEU A 6 7.41 0.94 -12.86
C LEU A 6 6.04 0.57 -13.42
N LEU A 7 5.01 0.48 -12.57
CA LEU A 7 3.65 0.16 -13.01
C LEU A 7 3.12 1.16 -14.05
N HIS A 8 3.39 2.46 -13.85
CA HIS A 8 3.06 3.47 -14.85
C HIS A 8 3.86 3.32 -16.15
N GLY A 9 5.18 3.07 -16.04
CA GLY A 9 6.05 2.89 -17.21
C GLY A 9 5.66 1.68 -18.07
N GLU A 10 5.23 0.59 -17.44
CA GLU A 10 4.74 -0.63 -18.08
C GLU A 10 3.27 -0.52 -18.55
N GLY A 11 2.60 0.62 -18.29
CA GLY A 11 1.23 0.87 -18.73
C GLY A 11 0.15 0.10 -17.97
N HIS A 12 0.43 -0.34 -16.75
CA HIS A 12 -0.56 -0.96 -15.86
C HIS A 12 -1.50 0.09 -15.25
N GLU A 13 -2.79 -0.24 -15.15
CA GLU A 13 -3.79 0.66 -14.55
C GLU A 13 -3.67 0.61 -13.02
N VAL A 14 -3.21 1.70 -12.40
CA VAL A 14 -3.17 1.83 -10.94
C VAL A 14 -4.53 2.32 -10.44
N LEU A 15 -5.23 1.47 -9.67
CA LEU A 15 -6.55 1.78 -9.12
C LEU A 15 -6.46 2.55 -7.81
N TYR A 16 -5.45 2.26 -6.99
CA TYR A 16 -5.24 2.88 -5.68
C TYR A 16 -3.78 2.75 -5.25
N ALA A 17 -3.24 3.79 -4.63
CA ALA A 17 -1.93 3.74 -3.98
C ALA A 17 -1.92 4.62 -2.73
N ASN A 18 -1.38 4.10 -1.63
CA ASN A 18 -1.20 4.84 -0.38
C ASN A 18 0.15 4.51 0.25
N HIS A 19 0.86 5.55 0.71
CA HIS A 19 2.18 5.42 1.31
C HIS A 19 2.15 5.16 2.82
N ASN A 20 1.00 5.34 3.47
CA ASN A 20 0.80 4.96 4.86
C ASN A 20 -0.66 4.58 5.10
N VAL A 21 -0.93 3.28 5.18
CA VAL A 21 -2.30 2.76 5.28
C VAL A 21 -3.00 3.07 6.60
N TYR A 22 -2.26 3.47 7.64
CA TYR A 22 -2.82 3.74 8.98
C TYR A 22 -2.93 5.24 9.34
N VAL A 23 -2.43 6.14 8.51
CA VAL A 23 -2.51 7.60 8.76
C VAL A 23 -3.58 8.27 7.90
N ASN A 24 -3.83 7.75 6.68
CA ASN A 24 -4.84 8.30 5.80
C ASN A 24 -6.13 7.49 5.88
N GLU A 25 -7.25 8.15 6.18
CA GLU A 25 -8.59 7.54 6.29
C GLU A 25 -9.11 6.91 4.98
N GLY A 26 -8.38 7.07 3.88
CA GLY A 26 -8.75 6.54 2.56
C GLY A 26 -8.34 5.09 2.31
N SER A 27 -7.76 4.38 3.29
CA SER A 27 -7.34 2.98 3.11
C SER A 27 -8.55 2.03 3.01
N PRO A 28 -8.59 1.13 2.03
CA PRO A 28 -9.64 0.12 1.95
C PRO A 28 -9.72 -0.71 3.23
N LYS A 29 -10.94 -1.05 3.68
CA LYS A 29 -11.16 -1.86 4.90
C LYS A 29 -10.49 -3.23 4.84
N GLU A 30 -10.32 -3.80 3.63
CA GLU A 30 -9.60 -5.06 3.43
C GLU A 30 -8.12 -4.97 3.82
N VAL A 31 -7.53 -3.77 3.81
CA VAL A 31 -6.12 -3.53 4.14
C VAL A 31 -5.93 -3.26 5.63
N THR A 32 -6.88 -2.59 6.28
CA THR A 32 -6.78 -2.18 7.69
C THR A 32 -7.62 -3.05 8.64
N GLY A 33 -8.45 -3.95 8.12
CA GLY A 33 -9.41 -4.73 8.89
C GLY A 33 -8.77 -5.77 9.81
N PHE A 34 -7.56 -6.21 9.51
CA PHE A 34 -6.71 -6.98 10.42
C PHE A 34 -5.25 -6.60 10.20
N GLN A 35 -4.43 -6.83 11.22
CA GLN A 35 -3.01 -6.52 11.19
C GLN A 35 -2.20 -7.80 11.40
N THR A 36 -1.33 -8.09 10.46
CA THR A 36 -0.46 -9.26 10.47
C THR A 36 0.68 -9.11 11.49
N PHE A 37 1.35 -10.23 11.77
CA PHE A 37 2.49 -10.26 12.68
C PHE A 37 3.62 -9.31 12.25
N TYR A 38 3.95 -9.26 10.97
CA TYR A 38 5.05 -8.41 10.47
C TYR A 38 4.68 -6.93 10.45
N GLU A 39 3.42 -6.58 10.17
CA GLU A 39 2.98 -5.19 10.24
C GLU A 39 3.17 -4.61 11.65
N LYS A 40 2.91 -5.39 12.69
CA LYS A 40 3.19 -4.99 14.07
C LYS A 40 4.67 -4.66 14.29
N GLN A 41 5.56 -5.49 13.76
CA GLN A 41 7.01 -5.25 13.86
C GLN A 41 7.46 -4.02 13.09
N TYR A 42 6.90 -3.79 11.89
CA TYR A 42 7.23 -2.61 11.11
C TYR A 42 6.74 -1.32 11.79
N LEU A 43 5.52 -1.32 12.32
CA LEU A 43 4.97 -0.17 13.04
C LEU A 43 5.70 0.10 14.36
N ALA A 44 6.16 -0.94 15.08
CA ALA A 44 6.99 -0.76 16.27
C ALA A 44 8.30 -0.02 15.96
N ASN A 45 8.80 -0.13 14.73
CA ASN A 45 9.96 0.59 14.23
C ASN A 45 9.60 1.90 13.50
N ASN A 46 8.36 2.40 13.64
CA ASN A 46 7.84 3.57 12.93
C ASN A 46 7.98 3.48 11.40
N LYS A 47 7.98 2.27 10.84
CA LYS A 47 8.03 2.07 9.39
C LYS A 47 6.62 2.06 8.82
N ALA A 48 6.35 2.99 7.91
CA ALA A 48 5.08 3.07 7.21
C ALA A 48 4.83 1.83 6.35
N ILE A 49 3.57 1.40 6.31
CA ILE A 49 3.10 0.30 5.47
C ILE A 49 2.43 0.91 4.24
N THR A 50 2.95 0.56 3.06
CA THR A 50 2.46 1.05 1.77
C THR A 50 1.56 0.01 1.11
N TYR A 51 0.53 0.44 0.40
CA TYR A 51 -0.37 -0.44 -0.34
C TYR A 51 -0.63 0.09 -1.75
N ILE A 52 -0.66 -0.80 -2.74
CA ILE A 52 -0.97 -0.48 -4.13
C ILE A 52 -1.92 -1.55 -4.67
N LYS A 53 -2.98 -1.10 -5.35
CA LYS A 53 -3.93 -1.94 -6.09
C LYS A 53 -3.89 -1.53 -7.56
N PHE A 54 -3.65 -2.48 -8.45
CA PHE A 54 -3.51 -2.23 -9.88
C PHE A 54 -4.06 -3.41 -10.70
N LYS A 55 -4.34 -3.18 -11.98
CA LYS A 55 -4.65 -4.24 -12.95
C LYS A 55 -3.47 -4.45 -13.88
N ILE A 56 -3.17 -5.72 -14.13
CA ILE A 56 -2.27 -6.12 -15.21
C ILE A 56 -3.00 -5.90 -16.53
N LYS A 57 -2.25 -5.54 -17.57
CA LYS A 57 -2.77 -5.33 -18.92
C LYS A 57 -3.12 -6.66 -19.58
#